data_AF-A0A455UFP2-F1
#
_entry.id   AF-A0A455UFP2-F1
#
_cell.length_a   1.000
_cell.length_b   1.000
_cell.length_c   1.000
_cell.angle_alpha   90.00
_cell.angle_beta   90.00
_cell.angle_gamma   90.00
#
_symmetry.space_group_name_H-M   'P 1'
#
loop_
_entity.id
_entity.type
_entity.pdbx_description
1 polymer ?
#
loop_
_entity_poly.entity_id
_entity_poly.type
_entity_poly.pdbx_seq_one_letter_code
_entity_poly.pdbx_strand_id
1 'polypeptide(L)' 'MRKQDMKLNDACPDLTVDPQTYEVRCDGEILTCEPATELPLAQRYHLF' A
#
# COMPACT_ATOMS: atom_id res chain seq x y z
N MET A 1 10.59 20.77 4.10
CA MET A 1 10.02 19.42 4.24
C MET A 1 8.84 19.28 3.30
N ARG A 2 9.05 18.59 2.19
CA ARG A 2 8.07 18.18 1.18
C ARG A 2 8.23 16.66 0.97
N LYS A 3 7.30 16.04 0.24
CA LYS A 3 7.35 14.61 -0.12
C LYS A 3 8.68 14.21 -0.79
N GLN A 4 9.27 15.13 -1.55
CA GLN A 4 10.58 15.00 -2.19
C GLN A 4 11.76 14.84 -1.22
N ASP A 5 11.61 15.24 0.04
CA ASP A 5 12.67 15.11 1.05
C ASP A 5 12.73 13.69 1.66
N MET A 6 11.79 12.79 1.31
CA MET A 6 11.71 11.43 1.83
C MET A 6 12.69 10.49 1.13
N LYS A 7 13.69 9.99 1.86
CA LYS A 7 14.65 9.01 1.32
C LYS A 7 13.96 7.71 0.91
N LEU A 8 14.20 7.29 -0.32
CA LEU A 8 13.70 6.04 -0.93
C LEU A 8 12.16 5.99 -1.10
N ASN A 9 11.40 7.05 -0.79
CA ASN A 9 9.94 7.02 -0.75
C ASN A 9 9.32 8.40 -1.10
N ASP A 10 9.75 9.02 -2.19
CA ASP A 10 9.38 10.37 -2.61
C ASP A 10 8.31 10.44 -3.73
N ALA A 11 7.78 9.29 -4.16
CA ALA A 11 6.79 9.23 -5.24
C ALA A 11 5.52 10.05 -4.94
N CYS A 12 5.05 10.81 -5.94
CA CYS A 12 3.81 11.59 -5.97
C CYS A 12 2.99 11.24 -7.23
N PRO A 13 2.39 10.04 -7.32
CA PRO A 13 1.58 9.65 -8.47
C PRO A 13 0.18 10.31 -8.45
N ASP A 14 -0.55 10.20 -9.55
CA ASP A 14 -1.97 10.55 -9.58
C ASP A 14 -2.80 9.42 -8.96
N LEU A 15 -3.52 9.73 -7.88
CA LEU A 15 -4.34 8.77 -7.15
C LEU A 15 -5.82 9.11 -7.31
N THR A 16 -6.60 8.13 -7.73
CA THR A 16 -8.06 8.25 -7.84
C THR A 16 -8.75 7.13 -7.09
N VAL A 17 -9.92 7.45 -6.53
CA VAL A 17 -10.75 6.50 -5.78
C VAL A 17 -12.18 6.60 -6.31
N ASP A 18 -12.75 5.46 -6.69
CA ASP A 18 -14.15 5.38 -7.08
C ASP A 18 -15.05 5.52 -5.83
N PRO A 19 -15.97 6.51 -5.77
CA PRO A 19 -16.77 6.75 -4.57
C PRO A 19 -17.89 5.73 -4.32
N GLN A 20 -18.20 4.85 -5.28
CA GLN A 20 -19.21 3.80 -5.11
C GLN A 20 -18.57 2.45 -4.77
N THR A 21 -17.47 2.09 -5.42
CA THR A 21 -16.83 0.76 -5.28
C THR A 21 -15.62 0.79 -4.37
N TYR A 22 -15.06 1.96 -4.06
CA TYR A 22 -13.80 2.17 -3.34
C TYR A 22 -12.58 1.58 -4.05
N GLU A 23 -12.68 1.32 -5.36
CA GLU A 23 -11.52 0.92 -6.18
C GLU A 23 -10.49 2.05 -6.20
N VAL A 24 -9.22 1.70 -5.92
CA VAL A 24 -8.11 2.65 -5.91
C VAL A 24 -7.28 2.46 -7.16
N ARG A 25 -6.95 3.57 -7.83
CA ARG A 25 -6.06 3.58 -9.01
C ARG A 25 -4.88 4.51 -8.83
N CYS A 26 -3.74 4.10 -9.34
CA CYS A 26 -2.50 4.87 -9.42
C CYS A 26 -2.10 4.98 -10.88
N ASP A 27 -2.03 6.21 -11.40
CA ASP A 27 -1.69 6.47 -12.82
C ASP A 27 -2.58 5.66 -13.80
N GLY A 28 -3.85 5.44 -13.41
CA GLY A 28 -4.85 4.68 -14.16
C GLY A 28 -4.90 3.17 -13.89
N GLU A 29 -3.88 2.60 -13.23
CA GLU A 29 -3.79 1.17 -12.91
C GLU A 29 -4.45 0.84 -11.57
N ILE A 30 -5.19 -0.27 -11.50
CA ILE A 30 -5.87 -0.71 -10.26
C ILE A 30 -4.84 -1.20 -9.24
N LEU A 31 -4.90 -0.65 -8.04
CA LEU A 31 -4.13 -1.11 -6.89
C LEU A 31 -4.96 -2.10 -6.08
N THR A 32 -4.58 -3.38 -6.12
CA THR A 32 -5.19 -4.44 -5.31
C THR A 32 -4.18 -5.53 -4.97
N CYS A 33 -4.43 -6.30 -3.92
CA CYS A 33 -3.63 -7.47 -3.57
C CYS A 33 -4.48 -8.52 -2.84
N GLU A 34 -4.10 -9.78 -2.98
CA GLU A 34 -4.73 -10.87 -2.25
C GLU A 34 -4.33 -10.84 -0.77
N PRO A 35 -5.26 -11.16 0.15
CA PRO A 35 -4.95 -11.23 1.56
C PRO A 35 -3.97 -12.38 1.86
N ALA A 36 -2.95 -12.12 2.67
CA ALA A 36 -2.03 -13.15 3.14
C ALA A 36 -2.68 -14.01 4.23
N THR A 37 -2.58 -15.35 4.12
CA THR A 37 -3.11 -16.30 5.10
C THR A 37 -2.16 -16.56 6.28
N GLU A 38 -0.86 -16.31 6.08
CA GLU A 38 0.19 -16.42 7.09
C GLU A 38 1.25 -15.33 6.85
N LEU A 39 2.00 -14.97 7.89
CA LEU A 39 3.05 -13.96 7.80
C LEU A 39 4.37 -14.48 8.39
N PRO A 40 5.52 -14.18 7.73
CA PRO A 40 6.81 -14.40 8.34
C PRO A 40 6.99 -13.46 9.55
N LEU A 41 7.94 -13.79 10.43
CA LEU A 41 8.26 -13.00 11.64
C LEU A 41 7.10 -12.83 12.64
N ALA A 42 6.03 -13.62 12.51
CA ALA A 42 4.87 -13.62 13.43
C ALA A 42 4.99 -14.75 14.48
N GLN A 43 4.12 -15.77 14.40
CA GLN A 43 3.94 -16.85 15.39
C GLN A 43 5.24 -17.59 15.75
N ARG A 44 6.20 -17.68 14.83
CA ARG A 44 7.47 -18.39 15.06
C ARG A 44 8.36 -17.72 16.11
N TYR A 45 8.21 -16.41 16.34
CA TYR A 45 9.15 -15.63 17.15
C TYR A 45 8.53 -14.99 18.39
N HIS A 46 7.22 -15.19 18.61
CA HIS A 46 6.50 -14.64 19.76
C HIS A 46 5.91 -15.77 20.58
N LEU A 47 6.06 -15.69 21.91
CA LEU A 47 5.53 -16.69 22.83
C LEU A 47 4.00 -16.59 22.97
N PHE A 48 3.44 -15.38 22.82
CA PHE A 48 2.01 -15.08 22.78
C PHE A 48 1.74 -13.95 21.79
#